data_AF-A0A5B7K0X0-F1
#
_entry.id   AF-A0A5B7K0X0-F1
#
_cell.length_a   1.000
_cell.length_b   1.000
_cell.length_c   1.000
_cell.angle_alpha   90.00
_cell.angle_beta   90.00
_cell.angle_gamma   90.00
#
_symmetry.space_group_name_H-M   'P 1'
#
loop_
_entity.id
_entity.type
_entity.pdbx_description
1 polymer ?
#
loop_
_entity_poly.entity_id
_entity_poly.type
_entity_poly.pdbx_seq_one_letter_code
_entity_poly.pdbx_strand_id
1 'polypeptide(L)' 'MKAGIIVSQKNLVLQMVRRTSAGNYTCTASNALGTTTSNVVPLSIRCECLSSHCA' A
#
# COMPACT_ATOMS: atom_id res chain seq x y z
N MET A 1 -15.70 -1.48 -0.68
CA MET A 1 -14.50 -1.02 -1.40
C MET A 1 -13.80 0.01 -0.52
N LYS A 2 -12.51 -0.13 -0.22
CA LYS A 2 -11.78 0.93 0.51
C LYS A 2 -11.62 2.12 -0.44
N ALA A 3 -12.25 3.25 -0.12
CA ALA A 3 -12.11 4.48 -0.90
C ALA A 3 -10.63 4.87 -1.00
N GLY A 4 -10.17 5.28 -2.19
CA GLY A 4 -8.80 5.75 -2.43
C GLY A 4 -7.75 4.69 -2.77
N ILE A 5 -8.11 3.41 -2.97
CA ILE A 5 -7.18 2.41 -3.50
C ILE A 5 -7.43 2.20 -4.99
N ILE A 6 -6.42 2.48 -5.82
CA ILE A 6 -6.46 2.26 -7.27
C ILE A 6 -5.42 1.21 -7.61
N VAL A 7 -5.88 0.08 -8.15
CA VAL A 7 -5.00 -1.03 -8.59
C VAL A 7 -5.07 -1.13 -10.11
N SER A 8 -3.92 -1.07 -10.75
CA SER A 8 -3.71 -1.36 -12.18
C SER A 8 -2.75 -2.54 -12.31
N GLN A 9 -2.60 -3.10 -13.51
CA GLN A 9 -1.75 -4.27 -13.76
C GLN A 9 -0.33 -4.14 -13.19
N LYS A 10 0.23 -2.92 -13.22
CA LYS A 10 1.61 -2.65 -12.78
C LYS A 10 1.70 -1.69 -11.60
N ASN A 11 0.60 -1.04 -11.22
CA ASN A 11 0.63 0.09 -10.29
C ASN A 11 -0.40 -0.09 -9.19
N LEU A 12 0.01 0.18 -7.96
CA LEU A 12 -0.86 0.33 -6.80
C LEU A 12 -0.74 1.77 -6.30
N VAL A 13 -1.86 2.50 -6.32
CA VAL A 13 -1.93 3.87 -5.80
C VAL A 13 -2.82 3.87 -4.56
N LEU A 14 -2.28 4.39 -3.46
CA LEU A 14 -2.96 4.56 -2.19
C LEU A 14 -3.16 6.06 -1.92
N GLN A 15 -4.39 6.53 -2.00
CA GLN A 15 -4.77 7.90 -1.70
C GLN A 15 -5.26 8.01 -0.25
N MET A 16 -5.02 9.17 0.38
CA MET A 16 -5.44 9.45 1.76
C MET A 16 -5.00 8.34 2.74
N VAL A 17 -3.72 7.97 2.69
CA VAL A 17 -3.15 6.91 3.53
C VAL A 17 -3.39 7.19 5.02
N ARG A 18 -3.71 6.13 5.75
CA ARG A 18 -3.86 6.15 7.22
C ARG A 18 -2.80 5.26 7.84
N ARG A 19 -2.59 5.33 9.16
CA ARG A 19 -1.66 4.43 9.87
C ARG A 19 -1.95 2.95 9.59
N THR A 20 -3.23 2.59 9.44
CA THR A 20 -3.69 1.23 9.07
C THR A 20 -3.34 0.82 7.63
N SER A 21 -2.86 1.74 6.79
CA SER A 21 -2.36 1.44 5.45
C SER A 21 -0.89 0.97 5.48
N ALA A 22 -0.19 1.11 6.61
CA ALA A 22 1.17 0.60 6.76
C ALA A 22 1.18 -0.94 6.71
N GLY A 23 2.25 -1.51 6.15
CA GLY A 23 2.40 -2.95 6.02
C GLY A 23 3.30 -3.35 4.86
N ASN A 24 3.38 -4.66 4.61
CA ASN A 24 4.18 -5.24 3.55
C ASN A 24 3.33 -5.43 2.29
N TYR A 25 3.78 -4.88 1.18
CA TYR A 25 3.11 -4.98 -0.11
C TYR A 25 3.91 -5.86 -1.06
N THR A 26 3.20 -6.65 -1.86
CA THR A 26 3.77 -7.46 -2.94
C THR A 26 2.91 -7.28 -4.18
N CYS A 27 3.50 -7.52 -5.35
CA CYS A 27 2.77 -7.67 -6.60
C CYS A 27 2.70 -9.14 -6.97
N THR A 28 1.52 -9.61 -7.34
CA THR A 28 1.31 -10.97 -7.82
C THR A 28 0.90 -10.92 -9.28
N ALA A 29 1.71 -11.55 -10.14
CA ALA A 29 1.43 -11.71 -11.56
C ALA A 29 0.98 -13.15 -11.82
N SER A 30 -0.14 -13.32 -12.52
CA SER A 30 -0.72 -14.64 -12.81
C SER A 30 -1.10 -14.74 -14.28
N ASN A 31 -0.80 -15.89 -14.88
CA ASN A 31 -1.25 -16.30 -16.20
C ASN A 31 -1.64 -17.80 -16.18
N ALA A 32 -2.05 -18.35 -17.33
CA ALA A 32 -2.47 -19.76 -17.41
C ALA A 32 -1.38 -20.79 -17.04
N LEU A 33 -0.10 -20.39 -17.09
CA LEU A 33 1.04 -21.27 -16.76
C LEU A 33 1.40 -21.22 -15.28
N GLY A 34 1.00 -20.17 -14.56
CA GLY A 34 1.28 -20.06 -13.14
C GLY A 34 1.21 -18.65 -12.58
N THR A 35 1.72 -18.52 -11.35
CA THR A 35 1.68 -17.29 -10.57
C THR A 35 3.04 -17.04 -9.92
N THR A 36 3.52 -15.80 -9.98
CA THR A 36 4.75 -15.36 -9.34
C THR A 36 4.48 -14.12 -8.50
N THR A 37 5.19 -14.00 -7.38
CA THR A 37 5.11 -12.85 -6.47
C THR A 37 6.44 -12.10 -6.46
N SER A 38 6.39 -10.76 -6.46
CA SER A 38 7.57 -9.91 -6.35
C SER A 38 8.24 -10.02 -4.98
N ASN A 39 9.39 -9.37 -4.82
CA ASN A 39 9.92 -9.05 -3.50
C ASN A 39 8.93 -8.16 -2.71
N VAL A 40 9.10 -8.15 -1.39
CA VAL A 40 8.30 -7.33 -0.47
C VAL A 40 8.74 -5.87 -0.52
N VAL A 41 7.75 -4.97 -0.50
CA VAL A 41 7.93 -3.53 -0.32
C VAL A 41 7.30 -3.11 1.02
N PRO A 42 8.10 -2.78 2.05
CA PRO A 42 7.58 -2.32 3.33
C PRO A 42 7.12 -0.86 3.23
N LEU A 43 5.84 -0.60 3.52
CA LEU A 43 5.27 0.74 3.57
C LEU A 43 5.08 1.18 5.03
N SER A 44 5.81 2.22 5.43
CA SER A 44 5.64 2.88 6.72
C SER A 44 4.88 4.19 6.55
N ILE A 45 3.82 4.40 7.34
CA ILE A 45 3.05 5.64 7.36
C ILE A 45 3.44 6.46 8.57
N ARG A 46 3.88 7.70 8.34
CA ARG A 46 4.16 8.68 9.39
C ARG A 46 3.04 9.70 9.42
N CYS A 47 2.64 10.11 10.61
CA CYS A 47 1.85 11.33 10.77
C CYS A 47 2.81 12.50 10.90
N GLU A 48 2.54 13.59 10.18
CA GLU A 48 3.06 14.88 10.61
C GLU A 48 2.34 15.23 11.91
N CYS A 49 3.05 15.15 13.02
CA CYS A 49 2.55 15.76 14.24
C CYS A 49 2.69 17.27 14.06
N LEU A 50 1.61 17.94 13.68
CA LEU A 50 1.51 19.37 13.86
C LEU A 50 1.63 19.59 15.37
N SER A 51 2.64 20.36 15.77
CA SER A 51 3.13 20.53 17.16
C SER A 51 2.05 20.79 18.22
N SER A 52 0.83 21.16 17.83
CA SER A 52 -0.32 21.36 18.70
C SER A 52 -1.11 20.10 19.10
N HIS A 53 -0.81 18.90 18.54
CA HIS A 53 -1.62 17.69 18.75
C HIS A 53 -0.81 16.39 18.99
N CYS A 54 0.36 16.48 19.62
CA CYS A 54 0.99 15.29 20.22
C CYS A 54 0.75 15.30 21.73
N ALA A 55 -0.26 14.55 22.17
CA ALA A 55 -0.39 14.02 23.52
C ALA A 55 -0.32 12.49 23.42
#